data_AF-A0AA39IPT1-F1
#
_entry.id   AF-A0AA39IPT1-F1
#
_cell.length_a   1.000
_cell.length_b   1.000
_cell.length_c   1.000
_cell.angle_alpha   90.00
_cell.angle_beta   90.00
_cell.angle_gamma   90.00
#
_symmetry.space_group_name_H-M   'P 1'
#
loop_
_entity.id
_entity.type
_entity.pdbx_description
1 polymer ?
#
loop_
_entity_poly.entity_id
_entity_poly.type
_entity_poly.pdbx_seq_one_letter_code
_entity_poly.pdbx_strand_id
1 'polypeptide(L)'
;MLFNVISISEVCPKRFELPNLPSAFCYSAVESAFPEGMTPEQYNDVVPGFCDQHKAGASIATINTQVEQNAIAELLDSGRVKIRDTVMLGLTKFPLKENESSDWKWVDGSPVTFTHWSDEWEAEGNKQQAVMFKALGWKWAPWNTNVPHMLCQYEMCAWREQKSPMECYPDYYY
;
A
#
# COMPACT_ATOMS: atom_id res chain seq x y z
N MET A 1 -20.51 -25.46 -24.65
CA MET A 1 -19.53 -25.17 -23.58
C MET A 1 -19.79 -23.75 -23.13
N LEU A 2 -20.34 -23.59 -21.92
CA LEU A 2 -20.59 -22.28 -21.33
C LEU A 2 -19.26 -21.80 -20.78
N PHE A 3 -18.72 -20.73 -21.34
CA PHE A 3 -17.65 -19.99 -20.67
C PHE A 3 -18.28 -19.39 -19.41
N ASN A 4 -17.89 -19.88 -18.24
CA ASN A 4 -18.19 -19.20 -16.99
C ASN A 4 -17.50 -17.83 -17.06
N VAL A 5 -18.29 -16.80 -17.35
CA VAL A 5 -17.86 -15.42 -17.20
C VAL A 5 -17.65 -15.23 -15.71
N ILE A 6 -16.39 -15.21 -15.27
CA ILE A 6 -16.04 -14.81 -13.90
C ILE A 6 -16.63 -13.42 -13.73
N SER A 7 -17.52 -13.28 -12.76
CA SER A 7 -18.08 -11.98 -12.43
C SER A 7 -16.94 -11.07 -11.99
N ILE A 8 -16.87 -9.87 -12.55
CA ILE A 8 -15.89 -8.84 -12.15
C ILE A 8 -15.95 -8.56 -10.63
N SER A 9 -17.05 -8.94 -9.97
CA SER A 9 -17.23 -8.89 -8.52
C SER A 9 -16.37 -9.86 -7.70
N GLU A 10 -15.56 -10.72 -8.30
CA GLU A 10 -14.72 -11.73 -7.60
C GLU A 10 -13.21 -11.44 -7.68
N VAL A 11 -12.82 -10.33 -8.29
CA VAL A 11 -11.41 -10.00 -8.55
C VAL A 11 -10.70 -9.42 -7.31
N CYS A 12 -11.41 -8.62 -6.52
CA CYS A 12 -10.88 -8.00 -5.31
C CYS A 12 -11.68 -8.44 -4.08
N PRO A 13 -11.02 -8.60 -2.90
CA PRO A 13 -11.74 -8.82 -1.67
C PRO A 13 -12.62 -7.60 -1.32
N LYS A 14 -13.67 -7.83 -0.54
CA LYS A 14 -14.59 -6.77 -0.10
C LYS A 14 -13.81 -5.58 0.48
N ARG A 15 -14.15 -4.35 0.05
CA ARG A 15 -13.52 -3.06 0.39
C ARG A 15 -12.17 -2.77 -0.27
N PHE A 16 -11.61 -3.71 -1.03
CA PHE A 16 -10.49 -3.43 -1.93
C PHE A 16 -11.02 -3.17 -3.33
N GLU A 17 -10.38 -2.25 -4.02
CA GLU A 17 -10.79 -1.77 -5.32
C GLU A 17 -9.70 -1.99 -6.35
N LEU A 18 -10.08 -2.43 -7.54
CA LEU A 18 -9.18 -2.54 -8.67
C LEU A 18 -8.99 -1.17 -9.32
N PRO A 19 -7.76 -0.71 -9.61
CA PRO A 19 -7.56 0.48 -10.41
C PRO A 19 -8.06 0.27 -11.86
N ASN A 20 -8.25 1.37 -12.60
CA ASN A 20 -8.76 1.30 -13.99
C ASN A 20 -7.69 0.83 -15.00
N LEU A 21 -6.45 0.65 -14.57
CA LEU A 21 -5.34 0.15 -15.36
C LEU A 21 -4.98 -1.28 -14.93
N PRO A 22 -4.34 -2.08 -15.81
CA PRO A 22 -3.85 -3.41 -15.44
C PRO A 22 -2.96 -3.31 -14.20
N SER A 23 -3.35 -4.02 -13.16
CA SER A 23 -2.63 -4.12 -11.90
C SER A 23 -2.65 -5.59 -11.48
N ALA A 24 -1.62 -6.03 -10.76
CA ALA A 24 -1.68 -7.30 -10.04
C ALA A 24 -2.33 -7.12 -8.66
N PHE A 25 -2.60 -5.89 -8.23
CA PHE A 25 -3.06 -5.56 -6.89
C PHE A 25 -4.42 -4.84 -6.90
N CYS A 26 -5.22 -5.17 -5.89
CA CYS A 26 -6.33 -4.34 -5.43
C CYS A 26 -5.86 -3.44 -4.28
N TYR A 27 -6.46 -2.27 -4.09
CA TYR A 27 -6.05 -1.33 -3.05
C TYR A 27 -7.21 -0.91 -2.14
N SER A 28 -6.89 -0.60 -0.89
CA SER A 28 -7.81 -0.01 0.08
C SER A 28 -7.06 0.97 0.97
N ALA A 29 -7.72 2.07 1.36
CA ALA A 29 -7.25 2.94 2.42
C ALA A 29 -7.87 2.47 3.74
N VAL A 30 -7.03 2.01 4.66
CA VAL A 30 -7.45 1.49 5.96
C VAL A 30 -7.18 2.54 7.02
N GLU A 31 -8.21 2.87 7.81
CA GLU A 31 -8.10 3.86 8.87
C GLU A 31 -7.05 3.42 9.89
N SER A 32 -6.11 4.32 10.19
CA SER A 32 -5.01 4.10 11.12
C SER A 32 -5.01 5.19 12.19
N ALA A 33 -4.67 4.81 13.41
CA ALA A 33 -4.40 5.72 14.51
C ALA A 33 -3.04 5.37 15.10
N PHE A 34 -1.97 5.89 14.48
CA PHE A 34 -0.64 5.70 15.04
C PHE A 34 -0.43 6.64 16.23
N PRO A 35 0.04 6.13 17.37
CA PRO A 35 0.45 6.99 18.47
C PRO A 35 1.58 7.92 18.03
N GLU A 36 1.52 9.18 18.45
CA GLU A 36 2.65 10.09 18.27
C GLU A 36 3.87 9.56 19.03
N GLY A 37 5.06 9.69 18.44
CA GLY A 37 6.32 9.31 19.09
C GLY A 37 6.60 7.80 19.12
N MET A 38 6.03 7.03 18.18
CA MET A 38 6.38 5.62 18.00
C MET A 38 7.89 5.43 17.83
N THR A 39 8.48 4.52 18.59
CA THR A 39 9.90 4.17 18.44
C THR A 39 10.11 3.39 17.14
N PRO A 40 11.33 3.35 16.59
CA PRO A 40 11.61 2.53 15.42
C PRO A 40 11.26 1.05 15.59
N GLU A 41 11.50 0.49 16.77
CA GLU A 41 11.15 -0.90 17.09
C GLU A 41 9.64 -1.14 17.00
N GLN A 42 8.85 -0.26 17.64
CA GLN A 42 7.39 -0.32 17.55
C GLN A 42 6.87 -0.18 16.12
N TYR A 43 7.51 0.65 15.30
CA TYR A 43 7.16 0.80 13.89
C TYR A 43 7.39 -0.50 13.12
N ASN A 44 8.55 -1.13 13.30
CA ASN A 44 8.90 -2.39 12.64
C ASN A 44 7.99 -3.55 13.06
N ASP A 45 7.53 -3.57 14.30
CA ASP A 45 6.65 -4.64 14.79
C ASP A 45 5.22 -4.49 14.27
N VAL A 46 4.75 -3.26 14.05
CA VAL A 46 3.33 -2.98 13.74
C VAL A 46 3.09 -2.84 12.23
N VAL A 47 3.88 -2.02 11.55
CA VAL A 47 3.55 -1.57 10.19
C VAL A 47 3.55 -2.68 9.14
N PRO A 48 4.53 -3.61 9.11
CA PRO A 48 4.54 -4.70 8.14
C PRO A 48 3.28 -5.58 8.21
N GLY A 49 2.75 -5.82 9.41
CA GLY A 49 1.57 -6.67 9.63
C GLY A 49 0.23 -5.93 9.64
N PHE A 50 0.21 -4.59 9.57
CA PHE A 50 -1.01 -3.81 9.76
C PHE A 50 -2.13 -4.17 8.77
N CYS A 51 -1.79 -4.26 7.49
CA CYS A 51 -2.78 -4.56 6.44
C CYS A 51 -3.30 -5.99 6.54
N ASP A 52 -2.44 -6.95 6.88
CA ASP A 52 -2.80 -8.36 7.08
C ASP A 52 -3.81 -8.54 8.21
N GLN A 53 -3.66 -7.79 9.31
CA GLN A 53 -4.63 -7.78 10.42
C GLN A 53 -6.03 -7.30 10.01
N HIS A 54 -6.14 -6.46 8.98
CA HIS A 54 -7.42 -5.96 8.46
C HIS A 54 -7.98 -6.83 7.33
N LYS A 55 -7.09 -7.45 6.55
CA LYS A 55 -7.42 -8.43 5.54
C LYS A 55 -6.24 -9.37 5.34
N ALA A 56 -6.40 -10.64 5.71
CA ALA A 56 -5.35 -11.63 5.56
C ALA A 56 -4.83 -11.70 4.12
N GLY A 57 -3.51 -11.74 3.98
CA GLY A 57 -2.80 -11.70 2.71
C GLY A 57 -2.61 -10.30 2.12
N ALA A 58 -3.12 -9.24 2.76
CA ALA A 58 -2.84 -7.87 2.35
C ALA A 58 -1.53 -7.37 2.96
N SER A 59 -0.79 -6.55 2.21
CA SER A 59 0.41 -5.87 2.67
C SER A 59 0.21 -4.36 2.59
N ILE A 60 1.06 -3.59 3.27
CA ILE A 60 1.13 -2.16 2.99
C ILE A 60 1.62 -1.94 1.55
N ALA A 61 1.11 -0.90 0.90
CA ALA A 61 1.38 -0.68 -0.51
C ALA A 61 2.82 -0.25 -0.77
N THR A 62 3.41 -0.84 -1.80
CA THR A 62 4.64 -0.41 -2.43
C THR A 62 4.33 0.14 -3.82
N ILE A 63 5.13 1.09 -4.31
CA ILE A 63 4.90 1.70 -5.63
C ILE A 63 6.21 1.72 -6.39
N ASN A 64 6.30 0.92 -7.44
CA ASN A 64 7.56 0.67 -8.15
C ASN A 64 7.61 1.27 -9.56
N THR A 65 6.50 1.85 -10.04
CA THR A 65 6.44 2.46 -11.38
C THR A 65 5.54 3.69 -11.42
N GLN A 66 5.76 4.56 -12.40
CA GLN A 66 4.88 5.69 -12.68
C GLN A 66 3.46 5.24 -13.09
N VAL A 67 3.34 4.10 -13.78
CA VAL A 67 2.04 3.56 -14.20
C VAL A 67 1.21 3.17 -12.97
N GLU A 68 1.82 2.48 -12.02
CA GLU A 68 1.19 2.12 -10.75
C GLU A 68 0.81 3.36 -9.93
N GLN A 69 1.72 4.33 -9.80
CA GLN A 69 1.44 5.60 -9.13
C GLN A 69 0.21 6.30 -9.71
N ASN A 70 0.12 6.41 -11.04
CA ASN A 70 -1.01 7.06 -11.71
C ASN A 70 -2.31 6.27 -11.49
N ALA A 71 -2.25 4.95 -11.60
CA ALA A 71 -3.40 4.07 -11.39
C ALA A 71 -3.98 4.19 -9.97
N ILE A 72 -3.11 4.27 -8.96
CA ILE A 72 -3.49 4.49 -7.56
C ILE A 72 -4.08 5.89 -7.38
N ALA A 73 -3.44 6.93 -7.90
CA ALA A 73 -3.93 8.30 -7.80
C ALA A 73 -5.34 8.46 -8.39
N GLU A 74 -5.58 7.92 -9.59
CA GLU A 74 -6.91 7.90 -10.23
C GLU A 74 -7.94 7.14 -9.39
N LEU A 75 -7.55 6.02 -8.79
CA LEU A 75 -8.42 5.24 -7.92
C LEU A 75 -8.82 6.05 -6.66
N LEU A 76 -7.87 6.74 -6.03
CA LEU A 76 -8.12 7.57 -4.86
C LEU A 76 -9.01 8.78 -5.21
N ASP A 77 -8.79 9.42 -6.36
CA ASP A 77 -9.63 10.54 -6.83
C ASP A 77 -11.03 10.11 -7.26
N SER A 78 -11.21 8.86 -7.70
CA SER A 78 -12.52 8.33 -8.06
C SER A 78 -13.50 8.23 -6.88
N GLY A 79 -12.99 8.29 -5.64
CA GLY A 79 -13.79 8.14 -4.42
C GLY A 79 -14.26 6.71 -4.13
N ARG A 80 -13.88 5.73 -4.96
CA ARG A 80 -14.15 4.30 -4.72
C ARG A 80 -13.42 3.78 -3.49
N VAL A 81 -12.19 4.23 -3.29
CA VAL A 81 -11.48 4.08 -2.02
C VAL A 81 -11.84 5.25 -1.12
N LYS A 82 -12.42 4.94 0.05
CA LYS A 82 -12.78 5.96 1.04
C LYS A 82 -11.54 6.48 1.74
N ILE A 83 -11.24 7.75 1.51
CA ILE A 83 -10.12 8.42 2.14
C ILE A 83 -10.43 9.90 2.40
N ARG A 84 -9.67 10.52 3.30
CA ARG A 84 -9.65 11.98 3.46
C ARG A 84 -8.74 12.58 2.38
N ASP A 85 -7.62 13.18 2.78
CA ASP A 85 -6.73 13.90 1.86
C ASP A 85 -5.29 13.35 1.87
N THR A 86 -5.01 12.35 2.70
CA THR A 86 -3.67 11.77 2.86
C THR A 86 -3.71 10.26 3.06
N VAL A 87 -2.70 9.57 2.54
CA VAL A 87 -2.50 8.13 2.75
C VAL A 87 -1.03 7.79 2.95
N MET A 88 -0.72 6.95 3.94
CA MET A 88 0.64 6.48 4.20
C MET A 88 0.98 5.28 3.28
N LEU A 89 2.22 5.26 2.79
CA LEU A 89 2.81 4.17 2.01
C LEU A 89 3.74 3.30 2.87
N GLY A 90 4.19 2.17 2.32
CA GLY A 90 5.22 1.31 2.89
C GLY A 90 6.65 1.87 2.83
N LEU A 91 6.86 3.09 2.36
CA LEU A 91 8.20 3.68 2.22
C LEU A 91 8.59 4.41 3.51
N THR A 92 9.73 4.05 4.09
CA THR A 92 10.17 4.57 5.38
C THR A 92 11.69 4.78 5.49
N LYS A 93 12.12 5.63 6.44
CA LYS A 93 13.50 5.73 6.94
C LYS A 93 13.68 5.13 8.35
N PHE A 94 12.63 4.58 8.97
CA PHE A 94 12.80 3.89 10.25
C PHE A 94 13.82 2.75 10.07
N PRO A 95 14.80 2.58 10.98
CA PRO A 95 15.75 1.48 10.87
C PRO A 95 15.00 0.16 10.88
N LEU A 96 15.13 -0.69 9.85
CA LEU A 96 14.61 -2.06 9.90
C LEU A 96 15.50 -2.95 10.81
N LYS A 97 16.70 -2.46 11.16
CA LYS A 97 17.62 -2.92 12.22
C LYS A 97 18.45 -1.73 12.76
N GLU A 98 18.90 -1.77 14.01
CA GLU A 98 19.51 -0.65 14.78
C GLU A 98 20.74 0.08 14.17
N ASN A 99 21.30 -0.35 13.03
CA ASN A 99 22.49 0.25 12.41
C ASN A 99 22.35 0.51 10.89
N GLU A 100 21.13 0.61 10.37
CA GLU A 100 20.92 0.88 8.95
C GLU A 100 20.89 2.38 8.60
N SER A 101 21.27 2.66 7.36
CA SER A 101 21.21 3.98 6.71
C SER A 101 19.84 4.66 6.91
N SER A 102 19.85 5.99 6.99
CA SER A 102 18.67 6.86 6.96
C SER A 102 18.03 6.99 5.57
N ASP A 103 18.39 6.10 4.63
CA ASP A 103 17.83 6.07 3.30
C ASP A 103 16.40 5.51 3.31
N TRP A 104 15.63 5.91 2.31
CA TRP A 104 14.28 5.38 2.09
C TRP A 104 14.33 3.91 1.68
N LYS A 105 13.43 3.11 2.25
CA LYS A 105 13.27 1.68 1.98
C LYS A 105 11.82 1.26 2.10
N TRP A 106 11.43 0.25 1.32
CA TRP A 106 10.14 -0.38 1.46
C TRP A 106 10.15 -1.35 2.64
N VAL A 107 9.06 -1.41 3.40
CA VAL A 107 8.95 -2.35 4.54
C VAL A 107 8.93 -3.82 4.12
N ASP A 108 8.67 -4.12 2.84
CA ASP A 108 8.76 -5.49 2.30
C ASP A 108 10.20 -5.88 1.90
N GLY A 109 11.16 -4.95 2.03
CA GLY A 109 12.56 -5.15 1.68
C GLY A 109 12.88 -5.06 0.19
N SER A 110 11.89 -4.78 -0.67
CA SER A 110 12.12 -4.56 -2.10
C SER A 110 12.96 -3.29 -2.34
N PRO A 111 13.77 -3.25 -3.42
CA PRO A 111 14.59 -2.08 -3.72
C PRO A 111 13.73 -0.89 -4.14
N VAL A 112 14.07 0.30 -3.66
CA VAL A 112 13.43 1.56 -4.09
C VAL A 112 13.92 1.91 -5.50
N THR A 113 13.13 1.58 -6.52
CA THR A 113 13.45 1.81 -7.94
C THR A 113 12.70 2.99 -8.55
N PHE A 114 11.69 3.49 -7.83
CA PHE A 114 10.85 4.60 -8.25
C PHE A 114 10.50 5.45 -7.04
N THR A 115 10.44 6.77 -7.25
CA THR A 115 9.88 7.70 -6.27
C THR A 115 9.02 8.76 -6.96
N HIS A 116 8.00 9.25 -6.26
CA HIS A 116 7.11 10.30 -6.76
C HIS A 116 6.99 11.46 -5.77
N TRP A 117 8.14 11.93 -5.28
CA TRP A 117 8.23 13.05 -4.34
C TRP A 117 7.62 14.33 -4.91
N SER A 118 7.04 15.15 -4.03
CA SER A 118 6.68 16.52 -4.33
C SER A 118 7.94 17.39 -4.40
N ASP A 119 8.03 18.22 -5.43
CA ASP A 119 9.09 19.22 -5.59
C ASP A 119 9.08 20.25 -4.43
N GLU A 120 7.95 20.40 -3.75
CA GLU A 120 7.81 21.34 -2.64
C GLU A 120 8.53 20.85 -1.38
N TRP A 121 8.51 19.54 -1.11
CA TRP A 121 8.97 18.94 0.16
C TRP A 121 9.97 17.79 -0.11
N GLU A 122 10.84 17.94 -1.10
CA GLU A 122 11.81 16.92 -1.54
C GLU A 122 12.56 16.28 -0.35
N ALA A 123 12.21 15.05 0.05
CA ALA A 123 12.93 14.16 0.97
C ALA A 123 13.60 14.77 2.23
N GLU A 124 13.25 15.99 2.61
CA GLU A 124 13.98 16.83 3.55
C GLU A 124 13.69 16.42 4.99
N GLY A 125 14.78 16.31 5.76
CA GLY A 125 14.73 16.31 7.23
C GLY A 125 14.66 14.95 7.91
N ASN A 126 14.37 15.01 9.21
CA ASN A 126 14.23 13.93 10.18
C ASN A 126 12.89 13.18 10.07
N LYS A 127 12.20 13.33 8.94
CA LYS A 127 10.91 12.71 8.68
C LYS A 127 11.08 11.32 8.07
N GLN A 128 10.34 10.34 8.58
CA GLN A 128 10.65 8.92 8.40
C GLN A 128 9.58 8.12 7.65
N GLN A 129 8.43 8.70 7.31
CA GLN A 129 7.33 8.02 6.62
C GLN A 129 7.00 8.74 5.31
N ALA A 130 6.69 8.00 4.25
CA ALA A 130 6.18 8.60 3.02
C ALA A 130 4.65 8.61 3.01
N VAL A 131 4.08 9.76 2.68
CA VAL A 131 2.64 9.99 2.65
C VAL A 131 2.27 10.64 1.31
N MET A 132 1.24 10.13 0.64
CA MET A 132 0.68 10.78 -0.54
C MET A 132 -0.34 11.83 -0.10
N PHE A 133 -0.31 13.01 -0.73
CA PHE A 133 -1.21 14.11 -0.42
C PHE A 133 -2.08 14.47 -1.62
N LYS A 134 -3.40 14.47 -1.44
CA LYS A 134 -4.35 14.90 -2.47
C LYS A 134 -4.08 16.33 -2.96
N ALA A 135 -3.81 17.24 -2.04
CA ALA A 135 -3.50 18.65 -2.35
C ALA A 135 -2.25 18.83 -3.24
N LEU A 136 -1.36 17.83 -3.26
CA LEU A 136 -0.14 17.81 -4.09
C LEU A 136 -0.32 16.92 -5.34
N GLY A 137 -1.56 16.63 -5.75
CA GLY A 137 -1.83 15.72 -6.87
C GLY A 137 -1.38 14.29 -6.59
N TRP A 138 -1.50 13.85 -5.34
CA TRP A 138 -1.04 12.54 -4.84
C TRP A 138 0.47 12.29 -4.94
N LYS A 139 1.26 13.36 -5.08
CA LYS A 139 2.72 13.30 -4.87
C LYS A 139 3.05 12.97 -3.41
N TRP A 140 4.24 12.41 -3.21
CA TRP A 140 4.72 11.93 -1.93
C TRP A 140 5.40 13.04 -1.17
N ALA A 141 5.25 13.00 0.14
CA ALA A 141 5.90 13.93 1.04
C ALA A 141 6.35 13.20 2.31
N PRO A 142 7.51 13.58 2.88
CA PRO A 142 7.98 12.98 4.11
C PRO A 142 7.15 13.47 5.30
N TRP A 143 6.86 12.56 6.24
CA TRP A 143 5.98 12.79 7.40
C TRP A 143 6.45 12.01 8.65
N ASN A 144 5.95 12.40 9.82
CA ASN A 144 6.22 11.77 11.12
C ASN A 144 4.98 11.63 12.02
N THR A 145 3.86 12.31 11.70
CA THR A 145 2.70 12.38 12.58
C THR A 145 1.61 11.41 12.16
N ASN A 146 0.58 11.30 12.99
CA ASN A 146 -0.56 10.41 12.79
C ASN A 146 -1.25 10.66 11.44
N VAL A 147 -1.02 9.76 10.49
CA VAL A 147 -1.72 9.74 9.19
C VAL A 147 -3.00 8.93 9.39
N PRO A 148 -4.18 9.46 9.00
CA PRO A 148 -5.45 8.82 9.28
C PRO A 148 -5.69 7.53 8.50
N HIS A 149 -4.93 7.29 7.42
CA HIS A 149 -5.08 6.08 6.61
C HIS A 149 -3.72 5.55 6.14
N MET A 150 -3.62 4.22 6.05
CA MET A 150 -2.56 3.51 5.34
C MET A 150 -3.11 2.91 4.06
N LEU A 151 -2.30 2.93 2.99
CA LEU A 151 -2.65 2.29 1.75
C LEU A 151 -2.27 0.82 1.85
N CYS A 152 -3.26 -0.06 1.80
CA CYS A 152 -3.06 -1.50 1.74
C CYS A 152 -3.24 -1.98 0.32
N GLN A 153 -2.43 -2.95 -0.08
CA GLN A 153 -2.53 -3.67 -1.34
C GLN A 153 -2.82 -5.15 -1.08
N TYR A 154 -3.59 -5.76 -1.97
CA TYR A 154 -3.89 -7.18 -1.95
C TYR A 154 -3.55 -7.75 -3.31
N GLU A 155 -2.57 -8.65 -3.36
CA GLU A 155 -2.16 -9.29 -4.62
C GLU A 155 -3.29 -10.20 -5.09
N MET A 156 -3.80 -9.90 -6.27
CA MET A 156 -4.72 -10.78 -6.97
C MET A 156 -3.92 -11.96 -7.48
N CYS A 157 -4.41 -13.17 -7.20
CA CYS A 157 -3.79 -14.36 -7.74
C CYS A 157 -3.68 -14.28 -9.26
N ALA A 158 -2.45 -14.39 -9.76
CA ALA A 158 -2.21 -14.49 -11.19
C ALA A 158 -2.95 -15.72 -11.74
N TRP A 159 -3.83 -15.51 -12.72
CA TRP A 159 -4.28 -16.57 -13.61
C TRP A 159 -3.07 -17.10 -14.39
N ARG A 160 -2.29 -18.02 -13.81
CA ARG A 160 -1.38 -18.85 -14.61
C ARG A 160 -2.22 -19.94 -15.24
N GLU A 161 -2.39 -19.85 -16.55
CA GLU A 161 -2.88 -20.94 -17.39
C GLU A 161 -1.96 -22.16 -17.27
N GLN A 162 -2.08 -22.94 -16.19
CA GLN A 162 -1.71 -24.36 -16.12
C GLN A 162 -2.07 -24.96 -14.75
N LYS A 163 -3.21 -25.66 -14.73
CA LYS A 163 -3.50 -26.88 -13.98
C LYS A 163 -2.88 -27.03 -12.56
N SER A 164 -3.43 -26.33 -11.59
CA SER A 164 -3.70 -26.84 -10.23
C SER A 164 -4.62 -25.84 -9.51
N PRO A 165 -5.73 -26.27 -8.87
CA PRO A 165 -6.60 -25.34 -8.17
C PRO A 165 -6.04 -25.02 -6.78
N MET A 166 -5.95 -23.73 -6.46
CA MET A 166 -5.88 -23.17 -5.10
C MET A 166 -4.48 -23.16 -4.41
N GLU A 167 -3.66 -22.16 -4.75
CA GLU A 167 -2.74 -21.51 -3.81
C GLU A 167 -3.03 -19.99 -3.77
N CYS A 168 -4.30 -19.67 -3.59
CA CYS A 168 -4.76 -18.38 -3.08
C CYS A 168 -5.26 -18.71 -1.69
N TYR A 169 -4.59 -18.26 -0.64
CA TYR A 169 -5.00 -18.57 0.74
C TYR A 169 -6.48 -18.19 0.93
N PRO A 170 -7.39 -19.17 1.09
CA PRO A 170 -8.74 -18.84 1.50
C PRO A 170 -8.72 -18.72 3.03
N ASP A 171 -9.11 -17.55 3.52
CA ASP A 171 -9.49 -17.37 4.92
C ASP A 171 -10.59 -18.38 5.28
N TYR A 172 -10.18 -19.49 5.89
CA TYR A 172 -11.05 -20.36 6.66
C TYR A 172 -10.40 -20.57 8.02
N TYR A 173 -10.83 -19.79 9.00
CA TYR A 173 -10.70 -20.16 10.41
C TYR A 173 -12.11 -20.35 10.97
N TYR A 174 -12.39 -21.63 11.27
CA TYR A 174 -13.40 -22.28 12.12
C TYR A 174 -14.74 -21.61 12.41
#